data_AF-A0ABD0MMK4-F1
#
_entry.id   AF-A0ABD0MMK4-F1
#
_cell.length_a   1.000
_cell.length_b   1.000
_cell.length_c   1.000
_cell.angle_alpha   90.00
_cell.angle_beta   90.00
_cell.angle_gamma   90.00
#
_symmetry.space_group_name_H-M   'P 1'
#
loop_
_entity.id
_entity.type
_entity.pdbx_description
1 polymer ?
#
loop_
_entity_poly.entity_id
_entity_poly.type
_entity_poly.pdbx_seq_one_letter_code
_entity_poly.pdbx_strand_id
1 'polypeptide(L)'
;MPLLKSIATILRKEILTHWGVPDFILSDRGTQFVSSVFREVCEKWKVIPKLTTAYHAQTNMMERVNRTLKNMLASYVNDNHKKWDQFLLEMRFTINSAIQETTGVTPAELHLGRKLEWPMDKILHGPNLTPDTTSYDVISHIQQLRSQVKKSSRKAQQRQLRNYNKKR
;
A
#
# COMPACT_ATOMS: atom_id res chain seq x y z
N MET A 1 -2.13 23.53 13.45
CA MET A 1 -0.83 23.22 14.08
C MET A 1 -0.63 21.74 14.44
N PRO A 2 -1.57 21.01 15.10
CA PRO A 2 -1.33 19.62 15.55
C PRO A 2 -1.14 18.62 14.40
N LEU A 3 -1.96 18.74 13.35
CA LEU A 3 -1.98 17.83 12.20
C LEU A 3 -0.69 17.89 11.34
N LEU A 4 -0.01 19.03 11.32
CA LEU A 4 1.22 19.21 10.54
C LEU A 4 2.42 18.52 11.21
N LYS A 5 2.51 18.66 12.54
CA LYS A 5 3.51 17.91 13.34
C LYS A 5 3.21 16.42 13.31
N SER A 6 1.93 16.01 13.22
CA SER A 6 1.57 14.60 13.14
C SER A 6 1.98 13.96 11.81
N ILE A 7 1.74 14.59 10.65
CA ILE A 7 2.10 13.97 9.36
C ILE A 7 3.62 13.81 9.20
N ALA A 8 4.40 14.81 9.62
CA ALA A 8 5.85 14.75 9.62
C ALA A 8 6.37 13.63 10.54
N THR A 9 5.74 13.46 11.70
CA THR A 9 6.08 12.40 12.66
C THR A 9 5.74 11.02 12.12
N ILE A 10 4.54 10.86 11.56
CA ILE A 10 4.07 9.60 10.96
C ILE A 10 4.94 9.24 9.76
N LEU A 11 5.20 10.19 8.86
CA LEU A 11 6.06 9.96 7.69
C LEU A 11 7.43 9.46 8.13
N ARG A 12 8.06 10.12 9.10
CA ARG A 12 9.36 9.69 9.61
C ARG A 12 9.30 8.30 10.25
N LYS A 13 8.43 8.10 11.25
CA LYS A 13 8.41 6.91 12.11
C LYS A 13 7.82 5.68 11.43
N GLU A 14 6.72 5.85 10.72
CA GLU A 14 5.91 4.73 10.20
C GLU A 14 6.22 4.39 8.75
N ILE A 15 6.77 5.35 7.99
CA ILE A 15 7.11 5.16 6.58
C ILE A 15 8.62 5.05 6.39
N LEU A 16 9.36 6.15 6.60
CA LEU A 16 10.77 6.24 6.22
C LEU A 16 11.67 5.27 7.02
N THR A 17 11.52 5.23 8.34
CA THR A 17 12.35 4.35 9.19
C THR A 17 11.91 2.89 9.15
N HIS A 18 10.68 2.60 8.72
CA HIS A 18 10.15 1.24 8.70
C HIS A 18 10.32 0.56 7.34
N TRP A 19 10.09 1.29 6.24
CA TRP A 19 10.09 0.74 4.88
C TRP A 19 11.25 1.24 4.03
N GLY A 20 12.02 2.21 4.53
CA GLY A 20 13.08 2.87 3.79
C GLY A 20 12.63 4.17 3.12
N VAL A 21 13.61 4.85 2.53
CA VAL A 21 13.44 6.20 1.97
C VAL A 21 13.14 6.10 0.48
N PRO A 22 11.96 6.58 0.01
CA PRO A 22 11.65 6.60 -1.41
C PRO A 22 12.29 7.81 -2.10
N ASP A 23 12.51 7.71 -3.42
CA ASP A 23 13.00 8.84 -4.21
C ASP A 23 12.03 10.04 -4.20
N PHE A 24 10.72 9.76 -4.18
CA PHE A 24 9.70 10.79 -4.14
C PHE A 24 8.43 10.35 -3.43
N ILE A 25 7.69 11.31 -2.89
CA ILE A 25 6.34 11.11 -2.34
C ILE A 25 5.35 11.90 -3.20
N LEU A 26 4.37 11.22 -3.75
CA LEU A 26 3.26 11.85 -4.47
C LEU A 26 2.07 12.04 -3.53
N SER A 27 1.57 13.27 -3.44
CA SER A 27 0.46 13.66 -2.57
C SER A 27 -0.49 14.63 -3.27
N ASP A 28 -1.69 14.81 -2.74
CA ASP A 28 -2.57 15.90 -3.19
C ASP A 28 -2.09 17.27 -2.66
N ARG A 29 -2.83 18.33 -3.01
CA ARG A 29 -2.54 19.70 -2.55
C ARG A 29 -3.06 19.99 -1.14
N GLY A 30 -3.32 18.97 -0.33
CA GLY A 30 -3.70 19.14 1.07
C GLY A 30 -2.67 19.98 1.83
N THR A 31 -3.15 20.85 2.72
CA THR A 31 -2.31 21.82 3.46
C THR A 31 -1.16 21.16 4.21
N GLN A 32 -1.36 19.92 4.67
CA GLN A 32 -0.35 19.11 5.33
C GLN A 32 0.84 18.75 4.43
N PHE A 33 0.61 18.53 3.14
CA PHE A 33 1.64 18.10 2.18
C PHE A 33 2.32 19.28 1.46
N VAL A 34 1.75 20.47 1.54
CA VAL A 34 2.37 21.72 1.03
C VAL A 34 3.03 22.56 2.14
N SER A 35 2.90 22.13 3.40
CA SER A 35 3.46 22.84 4.55
C SER A 35 4.99 22.90 4.53
N SER A 36 5.57 23.95 5.12
CA SER A 36 7.01 24.09 5.29
C SER A 36 7.61 22.92 6.07
N VAL A 37 6.93 22.48 7.13
CA VAL A 37 7.35 21.34 7.96
C VAL A 37 7.47 20.05 7.14
N PHE A 38 6.51 19.76 6.26
CA PHE A 38 6.58 18.58 5.40
C PHE A 38 7.75 18.68 4.42
N ARG A 39 7.95 19.85 3.80
CA ARG A 39 9.08 20.10 2.89
C ARG A 39 10.43 19.92 3.58
N GLU A 40 10.58 20.44 4.80
CA GLU A 40 11.80 20.32 5.59
C GLU A 40 12.12 18.84 5.92
N VAL A 41 11.11 18.04 6.28
CA VAL A 41 11.31 16.60 6.49
C VAL A 41 11.72 15.92 5.19
N CYS A 42 11.04 16.20 4.07
CA CYS A 42 11.41 15.64 2.77
C CYS A 42 12.85 16.01 2.39
N GLU A 43 13.25 17.27 2.56
CA GLU A 43 14.61 17.74 2.25
C GLU A 43 15.67 17.06 3.12
N LYS A 44 15.41 16.95 4.43
CA LYS A 44 16.32 16.27 5.37
C LYS A 44 16.55 14.81 5.00
N TRP A 45 15.50 14.14 4.54
CA TRP A 45 15.55 12.73 4.16
C TRP A 45 15.81 12.51 2.67
N LYS A 46 16.13 13.57 1.90
CA LYS A 46 16.41 13.50 0.45
C LYS A 46 15.27 12.89 -0.38
N VAL A 47 14.03 13.12 0.05
CA VAL A 47 12.81 12.71 -0.65
C VAL A 47 12.27 13.88 -1.48
N ILE A 48 11.91 13.64 -2.73
CA ILE A 48 11.32 14.67 -3.60
C ILE A 48 9.80 14.72 -3.38
N PRO A 49 9.22 15.81 -2.86
CA PRO A 49 7.77 15.95 -2.78
C PRO A 49 7.19 16.26 -4.17
N LYS A 50 6.19 15.49 -4.60
CA LYS A 50 5.42 15.72 -5.82
C LYS A 50 3.94 15.91 -5.49
N LEU A 51 3.29 16.82 -6.21
CA LEU A 51 1.87 17.10 -6.05
C LEU A 51 1.09 16.55 -7.24
N THR A 52 -0.01 15.87 -7.00
CA THR A 52 -0.92 15.42 -8.05
C THR A 52 -1.53 16.63 -8.76
N THR A 53 -1.64 16.55 -10.08
CA THR A 53 -2.54 17.41 -10.85
C THR A 53 -3.87 16.67 -11.05
N ALA A 54 -4.92 17.39 -11.49
CA ALA A 54 -6.19 16.75 -11.82
C ALA A 54 -5.97 15.64 -12.87
N TYR A 55 -6.57 14.46 -12.68
CA TYR A 55 -6.45 13.29 -13.55
C TYR A 55 -5.06 12.64 -13.65
N HIS A 56 -4.65 11.91 -12.61
CA HIS A 56 -3.49 11.00 -12.68
C HIS A 56 -3.84 9.56 -12.29
N ALA A 57 -3.28 8.60 -13.04
CA ALA A 57 -3.52 7.17 -12.82
C ALA A 57 -3.12 6.68 -11.41
N GLN A 58 -2.10 7.31 -10.80
CA GLN A 58 -1.68 7.02 -9.42
C GLN A 58 -2.72 7.51 -8.39
N THR A 59 -3.38 8.64 -8.63
CA THR A 59 -4.50 9.11 -7.80
C THR A 59 -5.63 8.09 -7.80
N ASN A 60 -5.96 7.53 -8.98
CA ASN A 60 -6.98 6.48 -9.10
C ASN A 60 -6.61 5.20 -8.31
N MET A 61 -5.32 4.90 -8.11
CA MET A 61 -4.90 3.77 -7.28
C MET A 61 -5.16 4.05 -5.79
N MET A 62 -4.77 5.23 -5.31
CA MET A 62 -5.01 5.63 -3.92
C MET A 62 -6.51 5.72 -3.61
N GLU A 63 -7.32 6.25 -4.52
CA GLU A 63 -8.77 6.29 -4.36
C GLU A 63 -9.39 4.90 -4.24
N ARG A 64 -8.89 3.91 -4.99
CA ARG A 64 -9.35 2.52 -4.86
C ARG A 64 -9.02 1.95 -3.49
N VAL A 65 -7.79 2.13 -3.01
CA VAL A 65 -7.38 1.66 -1.67
C VAL A 65 -8.23 2.34 -0.59
N ASN A 66 -8.42 3.66 -0.69
CA ASN A 66 -9.26 4.41 0.24
C ASN A 66 -10.71 3.94 0.22
N ARG A 67 -11.26 3.59 -0.94
CA ARG A 67 -12.60 3.01 -1.05
C ARG A 67 -12.69 1.65 -0.39
N THR A 68 -11.72 0.76 -0.62
CA THR A 68 -11.66 -0.53 0.07
C THR A 68 -11.60 -0.36 1.58
N LEU A 69 -10.74 0.53 2.07
CA LEU A 69 -10.61 0.81 3.50
C LEU A 69 -11.93 1.35 4.08
N LYS A 70 -12.60 2.28 3.38
CA LYS A 70 -13.92 2.79 3.80
C LYS A 70 -14.97 1.69 3.87
N ASN A 71 -15.00 0.77 2.92
CA ASN A 71 -15.93 -0.35 2.93
C ASN A 71 -15.66 -1.31 4.09
N MET A 72 -14.40 -1.60 4.38
CA MET A 72 -14.01 -2.41 5.55
C MET A 72 -14.38 -1.71 6.86
N LEU A 73 -14.12 -0.41 6.97
CA LEU A 73 -14.56 0.38 8.12
C LEU A 73 -16.08 0.32 8.28
N ALA A 74 -16.84 0.50 7.20
CA ALA A 74 -18.30 0.44 7.26
C ALA A 74 -18.83 -0.94 7.66
N SER A 75 -18.17 -2.04 7.28
CA SER A 75 -18.60 -3.39 7.67
C SER A 75 -18.27 -3.74 9.11
N TYR A 76 -17.16 -3.22 9.66
CA TYR A 76 -16.72 -3.50 11.04
C TYR A 76 -17.37 -2.58 12.06
N VAL A 77 -17.64 -1.34 11.67
CA VAL A 77 -18.24 -0.33 12.51
C VAL A 77 -19.76 -0.40 12.32
N ASN A 78 -20.37 -1.48 12.81
CA ASN A 78 -21.84 -1.64 12.75
C ASN A 78 -22.51 -0.59 13.65
N ASP A 79 -22.33 -0.70 14.98
CA ASP A 79 -23.04 0.14 15.96
C ASP A 79 -22.14 1.07 16.80
N ASN A 80 -20.80 0.91 16.75
CA ASN A 80 -19.89 1.70 17.59
C ASN A 80 -18.78 2.40 16.78
N HIS A 81 -19.15 3.55 16.22
CA HIS A 81 -18.28 4.45 15.46
C HIS A 81 -17.10 5.05 16.23
N LYS A 82 -17.00 4.83 17.54
CA LYS A 82 -15.94 5.42 18.37
C LYS A 82 -14.64 4.60 18.44
N LYS A 83 -14.63 3.36 17.95
CA LYS A 83 -13.48 2.44 18.07
C LYS A 83 -12.85 2.04 16.74
N TRP A 84 -13.15 2.76 15.66
CA TRP A 84 -12.69 2.42 14.31
C TRP A 84 -11.16 2.38 14.19
N ASP A 85 -10.47 3.20 14.97
CA ASP A 85 -9.01 3.32 15.02
C ASP A 85 -8.34 2.06 15.58
N GLN A 86 -9.02 1.32 16.45
CA GLN A 86 -8.53 0.07 17.04
C GLN A 86 -8.35 -1.05 16.00
N PHE A 87 -9.08 -0.98 14.88
CA PHE A 87 -9.07 -2.00 13.84
C PHE A 87 -8.17 -1.66 12.65
N LEU A 88 -7.48 -0.52 12.68
CA LEU A 88 -6.66 -0.07 11.54
C LEU A 88 -5.50 -1.01 11.24
N LEU A 89 -4.95 -1.68 12.25
CA LEU A 89 -3.84 -2.61 12.08
C LEU A 89 -4.30 -3.89 11.36
N GLU A 90 -5.44 -4.43 11.74
CA GLU A 90 -6.08 -5.59 11.13
C GLU A 90 -6.53 -5.28 9.70
N MET A 91 -7.08 -4.09 9.46
CA MET A 91 -7.46 -3.65 8.12
C MET A 91 -6.24 -3.50 7.22
N ARG A 92 -5.16 -2.90 7.73
CA ARG A 92 -3.87 -2.82 7.02
C ARG A 92 -3.33 -4.21 6.70
N PHE A 93 -3.34 -5.13 7.67
CA PHE A 93 -2.92 -6.50 7.48
C PHE A 93 -3.71 -7.17 6.35
N THR A 94 -5.04 -7.04 6.39
CA THR A 94 -5.96 -7.59 5.38
C THR A 94 -5.66 -7.05 3.98
N ILE A 95 -5.49 -5.74 3.82
CA ILE A 95 -5.20 -5.13 2.52
C ILE A 95 -3.84 -5.63 1.99
N ASN A 96 -2.84 -5.78 2.86
CA ASN A 96 -1.49 -6.20 2.49
C ASN A 96 -1.38 -7.70 2.21
N SER A 97 -2.23 -8.54 2.80
CA SER A 97 -2.24 -10.00 2.60
C SER A 97 -3.26 -10.46 1.55
N ALA A 98 -4.18 -9.60 1.12
CA ALA A 98 -5.14 -9.94 0.07
C ALA A 98 -4.54 -9.86 -1.33
N ILE A 99 -4.88 -10.82 -2.19
CA ILE A 99 -4.50 -10.82 -3.61
C ILE A 99 -5.22 -9.66 -4.31
N GLN A 100 -4.45 -8.80 -4.98
CA GLN A 100 -5.01 -7.68 -5.73
C GLN A 100 -5.34 -8.13 -7.15
N GLU A 101 -6.59 -7.95 -7.59
CA GLU A 101 -7.08 -8.38 -8.91
C GLU A 101 -6.20 -7.89 -10.07
N THR A 102 -5.69 -6.65 -9.97
CA THR A 102 -4.86 -6.04 -11.02
C THR A 102 -3.48 -6.71 -11.13
N THR A 103 -2.88 -7.08 -10.00
CA THR A 103 -1.49 -7.56 -9.96
C THR A 103 -1.42 -9.09 -9.95
N GLY A 104 -2.44 -9.76 -9.41
CA GLY A 104 -2.51 -11.21 -9.21
C GLY A 104 -1.69 -11.72 -8.02
N VAL A 105 -1.15 -10.82 -7.20
CA VAL A 105 -0.30 -11.13 -6.04
C VAL A 105 -0.67 -10.22 -4.86
N THR A 106 -0.23 -10.57 -3.66
CA THR A 106 -0.47 -9.74 -2.47
C THR A 106 0.56 -8.60 -2.40
N PRO A 107 0.20 -7.41 -1.88
CA PRO A 107 1.16 -6.32 -1.68
C PRO A 107 2.35 -6.73 -0.80
N ALA A 108 2.10 -7.50 0.25
CA ALA A 108 3.13 -7.97 1.16
C ALA A 108 4.11 -8.93 0.48
N GLU A 109 3.62 -9.85 -0.35
CA GLU A 109 4.48 -10.78 -1.11
C GLU A 109 5.38 -10.04 -2.10
N LEU A 110 4.84 -9.04 -2.80
CA LEU A 110 5.64 -8.22 -3.71
C LEU A 110 6.73 -7.40 -2.99
N HIS A 111 6.45 -6.99 -1.75
CA HIS A 111 7.35 -6.12 -0.98
C HIS A 111 8.36 -6.89 -0.14
N LEU A 112 7.93 -7.95 0.53
CA LEU A 112 8.72 -8.75 1.48
C LEU A 112 9.32 -10.00 0.85
N GLY A 113 8.87 -10.39 -0.34
CA GLY A 113 9.26 -11.65 -0.98
C GLY A 113 8.65 -12.89 -0.31
N ARG A 114 7.65 -12.72 0.56
CA ARG A 114 6.92 -13.82 1.21
C ARG A 114 5.46 -13.47 1.44
N LYS A 115 4.59 -14.47 1.45
CA LYS A 115 3.19 -14.29 1.83
C LYS A 115 3.07 -14.07 3.34
N LEU A 116 2.07 -13.27 3.72
CA LEU A 116 1.65 -13.17 5.11
C LEU A 116 0.63 -14.29 5.37
N GLU A 117 0.84 -15.03 6.45
CA GLU A 117 -0.05 -16.12 6.85
C GLU A 117 -1.09 -15.61 7.83
N TRP A 118 -2.33 -16.00 7.61
CA TRP A 118 -3.44 -15.75 8.51
C TRP A 118 -3.46 -16.80 9.65
N PRO A 119 -4.08 -16.48 10.80
CA PRO A 119 -4.33 -17.48 11.83
C PRO A 119 -5.04 -18.72 11.28
N MET A 120 -5.96 -18.56 10.33
CA MET A 120 -6.64 -19.67 9.68
C MET A 120 -5.70 -20.52 8.81
N ASP A 121 -4.76 -19.90 8.09
CA ASP A 121 -3.74 -20.62 7.33
C ASP A 121 -2.88 -21.48 8.25
N LYS A 122 -2.52 -20.94 9.43
CA LYS A 122 -1.77 -21.69 10.46
C LYS A 122 -2.55 -22.87 11.03
N ILE A 123 -3.85 -22.73 11.23
CA ILE A 123 -4.72 -23.81 11.71
C ILE A 123 -4.84 -24.91 10.65
N LEU A 124 -5.01 -24.52 9.38
CA LEU A 124 -5.20 -25.46 8.27
C LEU A 124 -3.92 -26.20 7.86
N HIS A 125 -2.79 -25.50 7.84
CA HIS A 125 -1.52 -26.04 7.34
C HIS A 125 -0.57 -26.51 8.45
N GLY A 126 -0.89 -26.22 9.72
CA GLY A 126 -0.02 -26.49 10.86
C GLY A 126 1.19 -25.54 10.92
N PRO A 127 2.00 -25.63 11.99
CA PRO A 127 3.20 -24.83 12.10
C PRO A 127 4.27 -25.32 11.10
N ASN A 128 4.80 -24.41 10.28
CA ASN A 128 6.06 -24.65 9.57
C ASN A 128 7.21 -24.66 10.59
N LEU A 129 7.57 -25.86 11.07
CA LEU A 129 8.59 -26.08 12.11
C LEU A 129 10.00 -26.23 11.52
N THR A 130 10.14 -26.30 10.20
CA THR A 130 11.43 -26.37 9.54
C THR A 130 11.91 -24.95 9.22
N PRO A 131 13.05 -24.49 9.75
CA PRO A 131 13.75 -23.36 9.16
C PRO A 131 14.16 -23.81 7.76
N ASP A 132 13.54 -23.26 6.71
CA ASP A 132 13.74 -23.72 5.32
C ASP A 132 15.23 -23.96 5.00
N THR A 133 15.60 -25.24 4.81
CA THR A 133 16.96 -25.68 4.43
C THR A 133 17.26 -25.43 2.95
N THR A 134 16.34 -24.83 2.20
CA THR A 134 16.58 -24.45 0.81
C THR A 134 16.92 -22.98 0.80
N SER A 135 18.12 -22.61 0.32
CA SER A 135 18.51 -21.21 0.09
C SER A 135 17.50 -20.55 -0.83
N TYR A 136 16.43 -19.99 -0.25
CA TYR A 136 15.38 -19.31 -0.97
C TYR A 136 15.98 -18.02 -1.49
N ASP A 137 16.23 -17.97 -2.80
CA ASP A 137 16.71 -16.76 -3.43
C ASP A 137 15.56 -15.75 -3.53
N VAL A 138 15.36 -15.02 -2.42
CA VAL A 138 14.37 -13.94 -2.27
C VAL A 138 14.50 -12.94 -3.43
N ILE A 139 15.73 -12.70 -3.91
CA ILE A 139 15.99 -11.71 -4.95
C ILE A 139 15.39 -12.18 -6.27
N SER A 140 15.66 -13.42 -6.71
CA SER A 140 15.06 -13.93 -7.95
C SER A 140 13.55 -14.05 -7.85
N HIS A 141 13.01 -14.45 -6.69
CA HIS A 141 11.57 -14.49 -6.47
C HIS A 141 10.93 -13.10 -6.62
N ILE A 142 11.47 -12.07 -5.95
CA ILE A 142 10.96 -10.70 -6.06
C ILE A 142 11.08 -10.18 -7.50
N GLN A 143 12.16 -10.51 -8.21
CA GLN A 143 12.31 -10.15 -9.63
C GLN A 143 11.22 -10.79 -10.51
N GLN A 144 10.91 -12.06 -10.27
CA GLN A 144 9.83 -12.77 -10.96
C GLN A 144 8.47 -12.14 -10.67
N LEU A 145 8.17 -11.86 -9.39
CA LEU A 145 6.94 -11.17 -8.98
C LEU A 145 6.82 -9.80 -9.66
N ARG A 146 7.88 -8.99 -9.65
CA ARG A 146 7.90 -7.69 -10.34
C ARG A 146 7.63 -7.82 -11.84
N SER A 147 8.19 -8.82 -12.49
CA SER A 147 7.94 -9.11 -13.91
C SER A 147 6.47 -9.48 -14.17
N GLN A 148 5.90 -10.34 -13.33
CA GLN A 148 4.48 -10.71 -13.38
C GLN A 148 3.58 -9.49 -13.19
N VAL A 149 3.81 -8.68 -12.15
CA VAL A 149 3.03 -7.48 -11.82
C VAL A 149 3.10 -6.46 -12.95
N LYS A 150 4.27 -6.27 -13.57
CA LYS A 150 4.43 -5.37 -14.72
C LYS A 150 3.58 -5.83 -15.91
N LYS A 151 3.54 -7.14 -16.18
CA LYS A 151 2.71 -7.72 -17.25
C LYS A 151 1.21 -7.58 -16.94
N SER A 152 0.77 -7.94 -15.74
CA SER A 152 -0.65 -7.89 -15.36
C SER A 152 -1.18 -6.45 -15.30
N SER A 153 -0.39 -5.52 -14.73
CA SER A 153 -0.76 -4.10 -14.68
C SER A 153 -0.90 -3.47 -16.07
N ARG A 154 -0.01 -3.80 -17.01
CA ARG A 154 -0.13 -3.36 -18.42
C ARG A 154 -1.41 -3.87 -19.08
N LYS A 155 -1.74 -5.15 -18.90
CA LYS A 155 -2.99 -5.73 -19.42
C LYS A 155 -4.23 -5.07 -18.80
N ALA A 156 -4.21 -4.80 -17.50
CA ALA A 156 -5.30 -4.11 -16.81
C ALA A 156 -5.48 -2.68 -17.34
N GLN A 157 -4.39 -1.94 -17.52
CA GLN A 157 -4.41 -0.58 -18.08
C GLN A 157 -4.95 -0.57 -19.52
N GLN A 158 -4.52 -1.50 -20.37
CA GLN A 158 -5.05 -1.65 -21.73
C GLN A 158 -6.55 -1.95 -21.74
N ARG A 159 -7.02 -2.81 -20.82
CA ARG A 159 -8.44 -3.12 -20.67
C ARG A 159 -9.26 -1.90 -20.25
N GLN A 160 -8.74 -1.12 -19.30
CA GLN A 160 -9.38 0.13 -18.87
C GLN A 160 -9.48 1.14 -20.02
N LEU A 161 -8.41 1.31 -20.80
CA LEU A 161 -8.41 2.19 -21.98
C LEU A 161 -9.42 1.73 -23.03
N ARG A 162 -9.48 0.43 -23.33
CA ARG A 162 -10.47 -0.13 -24.26
C ARG A 162 -11.91 0.11 -23.80
N ASN A 163 -12.18 -0.10 -22.51
CA ASN A 163 -13.52 0.12 -21.95
C ASN A 163 -13.92 1.59 -21.95
N TYR A 164 -12.98 2.50 -21.71
CA TYR A 164 -13.20 3.94 -21.81
C TYR A 164 -13.55 4.35 -23.25
N ASN A 165 -12.77 3.88 -24.24
CA ASN A 165 -13.00 4.20 -25.64
C ASN A 165 -14.32 3.65 -26.20
N LYS A 166 -14.85 2.55 -25.64
CA LYS A 166 -16.16 1.99 -26.02
C LYS A 166 -17.36 2.74 -25.45
N LYS A 167 -17.15 3.56 -24.40
CA LYS A 167 -18.21 4.33 -23.73
C LYS A 167 -18.29 5.77 -24.22
N ARG A 168 -17.53 6.12 -25.26
CA ARG A 168 -17.48 7.43 -25.91
C ARG A 168 -18.02 7.29 -27.32
#